data_AF-A0A7I8DGK1-F1
#
_entry.id   AF-A0A7I8DGK1-F1
#
_cell.length_a   1.000
_cell.length_b   1.000
_cell.length_c   1.000
_cell.angle_alpha   90.00
_cell.angle_beta   90.00
_cell.angle_gamma   90.00
#
_symmetry.space_group_name_H-M   'P 1'
#
loop_
_entity.id
_entity.type
_entity.pdbx_description
1 polymer ?
#
loop_
_entity_poly.entity_id
_entity_poly.type
_entity_poly.pdbx_seq_one_letter_code
_entity_poly.pdbx_strand_id
1 'polypeptide(L)'
;MEAGIIRAKFRNGQDKIELMKSGEIYPVTVDLVGISRQFKQGHRIRVDIASSNCPRFDRNTNTGHREGIDGPNDVVIAQNTIYHDSDHPSAIFFPVLPGEGMFGNDKPIPRK
;
A
#
# COMPACT_ATOMS: atom_id res chain seq x y z
N MET A 1 -2.62 2.16 -13.46
CA MET A 1 -1.90 1.36 -12.46
C MET A 1 -2.34 1.92 -11.13
N GLU A 2 -3.09 1.14 -10.34
CA GLU A 2 -3.51 1.61 -9.02
C GLU A 2 -2.39 1.34 -8.02
N ALA A 3 -2.18 2.29 -7.13
CA ALA A 3 -1.14 2.24 -6.11
C ALA A 3 -1.70 2.85 -4.83
N GLY A 4 -1.51 2.14 -3.73
CA GLY A 4 -1.65 2.70 -2.39
C GLY A 4 -0.33 3.27 -1.89
N ILE A 5 -0.39 4.13 -0.90
CA ILE A 5 0.78 4.59 -0.15
C ILE A 5 0.37 4.82 1.30
N ILE A 6 1.30 4.59 2.21
CA ILE A 6 1.19 5.04 3.59
C ILE A 6 2.54 5.61 4.02
N ARG A 7 2.52 6.77 4.68
CA ARG A 7 3.70 7.27 5.37
C ARG A 7 3.76 6.56 6.71
N ALA A 8 4.85 5.86 6.99
CA ALA A 8 4.92 4.89 8.08
C ALA A 8 4.69 5.49 9.49
N LYS A 9 4.86 6.80 9.66
CA LYS A 9 4.50 7.49 10.90
C LYS A 9 2.99 7.51 11.19
N PHE A 10 2.15 7.23 10.19
CA PHE A 10 0.69 7.10 10.28
C PHE A 10 0.21 5.65 10.16
N ARG A 11 1.10 4.65 10.35
CA ARG A 11 0.78 3.22 10.19
C ARG A 11 -0.42 2.75 11.04
N ASN A 12 -0.68 3.42 12.16
CA ASN A 12 -1.72 3.09 13.13
C ASN A 12 -2.91 4.07 13.10
N GLY A 13 -3.00 4.92 12.07
CA GLY A 13 -4.02 5.95 11.92
C GLY A 13 -3.43 7.30 11.50
N GLN A 14 -4.19 8.09 10.75
CA GLN A 14 -3.74 9.41 10.30
C GLN A 14 -3.69 10.45 11.44
N ASP A 15 -4.45 10.21 12.51
CA ASP A 15 -4.49 11.00 13.74
C ASP A 15 -3.36 10.63 14.73
N LYS A 16 -2.63 9.54 14.49
CA LYS A 16 -1.61 9.01 15.39
C LYS A 16 -0.24 9.02 14.73
N ILE A 17 0.57 10.01 15.10
CA ILE A 17 1.96 10.09 14.67
C ILE A 17 2.83 9.26 15.61
N GLU A 18 3.43 8.20 15.08
CA GLU A 18 4.37 7.35 15.79
C GLU A 18 5.61 7.09 14.93
N LEU A 19 6.79 7.50 15.37
CA LEU A 19 8.03 7.20 14.65
C LEU A 19 8.37 5.71 14.75
N MET A 20 9.07 5.20 13.74
CA MET A 20 9.66 3.86 13.76
C MET A 20 11.08 3.94 14.28
N LYS A 21 11.53 2.88 14.94
CA LYS A 21 12.93 2.69 15.30
C LYS A 21 13.65 1.91 14.20
N SER A 22 14.87 2.31 13.89
CA SER A 22 15.71 1.61 12.90
C SER A 22 15.96 0.17 13.35
N GLY A 23 15.82 -0.78 12.43
CA GLY A 23 16.03 -2.22 12.66
C GLY A 23 14.86 -2.97 13.30
N GLU A 24 13.85 -2.27 13.84
CA GLU A 24 12.63 -2.94 14.32
C GLU A 24 11.67 -3.25 13.15
N ILE A 25 11.00 -4.40 13.24
CA ILE A 25 10.04 -4.87 12.23
C ILE A 25 8.64 -4.39 12.63
N TYR A 26 7.91 -3.82 11.67
CA TYR A 26 6.55 -3.33 11.90
C TYR A 26 5.60 -3.88 10.84
N PRO A 27 4.39 -4.34 11.22
CA PRO A 27 3.32 -4.55 10.26
C PRO A 27 2.86 -3.19 9.71
N VAL A 28 2.66 -3.12 8.40
CA VAL A 28 2.17 -1.91 7.72
C VAL A 28 1.08 -2.31 6.74
N THR A 29 -0.11 -1.75 6.93
CA THR A 29 -1.24 -1.96 6.01
C THR A 29 -1.26 -0.83 4.98
N VAL A 30 -1.25 -1.19 3.71
CA VAL A 30 -1.41 -0.24 2.60
C VAL A 30 -2.76 -0.51 1.94
N ASP A 31 -3.66 0.45 2.02
CA ASP A 31 -4.94 0.37 1.30
C ASP A 31 -4.70 0.58 -0.20
N LEU A 32 -5.06 -0.42 -1.00
CA LEU A 32 -5.07 -0.32 -2.44
C LEU A 32 -6.45 0.17 -2.85
N VAL A 33 -6.52 1.41 -3.34
CA VAL A 33 -7.74 2.00 -3.90
C VAL A 33 -8.46 0.98 -4.78
N GLY A 34 -9.78 0.88 -4.62
CA GLY A 34 -10.59 -0.20 -5.19
C GLY A 34 -10.35 -0.42 -6.70
N ILE A 35 -10.12 -1.68 -7.06
CA ILE A 35 -9.97 -2.11 -8.46
C ILE A 35 -10.99 -3.19 -8.81
N SER A 36 -11.45 -3.18 -10.06
CA SER A 36 -12.19 -4.29 -10.66
C SER A 36 -11.47 -4.72 -11.93
N ARG A 37 -10.94 -5.95 -11.93
CA ARG A 37 -10.23 -6.52 -13.08
C ARG A 37 -10.49 -8.01 -13.20
N GLN A 38 -10.74 -8.45 -14.44
CA GLN A 38 -10.76 -9.86 -14.79
C GLN A 38 -9.37 -10.27 -15.29
N PHE A 39 -8.76 -11.27 -14.65
CA PHE A 39 -7.53 -11.88 -15.11
C PHE A 39 -7.88 -13.12 -15.95
N LYS A 40 -7.58 -13.07 -17.25
CA LYS A 40 -7.84 -14.19 -18.17
C LYS A 40 -6.73 -15.23 -18.06
N GLN A 41 -6.96 -16.40 -18.63
CA GLN A 41 -5.93 -17.42 -18.78
C GLN A 41 -4.66 -16.82 -19.42
N GLY A 42 -3.50 -17.15 -18.86
CA GLY A 42 -2.21 -16.61 -19.29
C GLY A 42 -1.83 -15.26 -18.69
N HIS A 43 -2.76 -14.53 -18.07
CA HIS A 43 -2.42 -13.31 -17.33
C HIS A 43 -1.70 -13.65 -16.01
N ARG A 44 -0.92 -12.69 -15.52
CA ARG A 44 -0.26 -12.76 -14.21
C ARG A 44 -0.59 -11.52 -13.40
N ILE A 45 -0.66 -11.70 -12.09
CA ILE A 45 -0.70 -10.59 -11.13
C ILE A 45 0.75 -10.28 -10.78
N ARG A 46 1.13 -9.01 -10.92
CA ARG A 46 2.43 -8.48 -10.49
C ARG A 46 2.20 -7.41 -9.44
N VAL A 47 3.10 -7.38 -8.47
CA VAL A 47 3.14 -6.39 -7.40
C VAL A 47 4.49 -5.72 -7.45
N ASP A 48 4.49 -4.39 -7.51
CA ASP A 48 5.69 -3.59 -7.38
C ASP A 48 5.63 -2.85 -6.04
N ILE A 49 6.64 -3.08 -5.20
CA ILE A 49 6.76 -2.43 -3.89
C ILE A 49 7.93 -1.44 -3.97
N ALA A 50 7.67 -0.20 -3.62
CA ALA A 50 8.67 0.86 -3.58
C ALA A 50 8.36 1.83 -2.43
N SER A 51 9.37 2.59 -2.03
CA SER A 51 9.27 3.56 -0.93
C SER A 51 8.97 4.98 -1.40
N SER A 52 8.73 5.17 -2.70
CA SER A 52 8.43 6.46 -3.31
C SER A 52 7.60 6.29 -4.58
N ASN A 53 6.71 7.25 -4.83
CA ASN A 53 5.98 7.40 -6.08
C ASN A 53 5.81 8.90 -6.39
N CYS A 54 6.95 9.55 -6.61
CA CYS A 54 7.04 10.97 -6.95
C CYS A 54 6.84 11.16 -8.47
N PRO A 55 6.12 12.19 -8.93
CA PRO A 55 5.56 13.32 -8.19
C PRO A 55 4.13 13.11 -7.68
N ARG A 56 3.55 11.91 -7.85
CA ARG A 56 2.17 11.62 -7.41
C ARG A 56 1.99 11.83 -5.90
N PHE A 57 2.98 11.44 -5.11
CA PHE A 57 3.06 11.71 -3.68
C PHE A 57 4.38 12.41 -3.35
N ASP A 58 4.34 13.27 -2.33
CA ASP A 58 5.53 13.93 -1.81
C ASP A 58 6.50 12.89 -1.22
N ARG A 59 7.79 13.04 -1.52
CA ARG A 59 8.82 12.12 -1.02
C ARG A 59 8.86 12.16 0.51
N ASN A 60 9.05 11.02 1.15
CA ASN A 60 9.44 10.99 2.55
C ASN A 60 10.94 11.34 2.65
N THR A 61 11.30 12.28 3.52
CA THR A 61 12.69 12.71 3.76
C THR A 61 13.46 11.76 4.67
N ASN A 62 12.76 10.80 5.30
CA ASN A 62 13.30 9.77 6.20
C ASN A 62 13.95 10.30 7.49
N THR A 63 13.67 11.55 7.86
CA THR A 63 14.14 12.18 9.11
C THR A 63 13.17 11.99 10.27
N GLY A 64 11.89 11.74 9.98
CA GLY A 64 10.81 11.74 10.97
C GLY A 64 10.23 13.13 11.27
N HIS A 65 10.77 14.20 10.66
CA HIS A 65 10.23 15.54 10.80
C HIS A 65 8.82 15.70 10.19
N ARG A 66 8.22 16.85 10.48
CA ARG A 66 6.98 17.25 9.82
C ARG A 66 7.23 17.56 8.36
N GLU A 67 6.18 17.38 7.58
CA GLU A 67 6.12 17.62 6.14
C GLU A 67 6.51 19.07 5.82
N GLY A 68 7.33 19.25 4.79
CA GLY A 68 7.76 20.58 4.34
C GLY A 68 8.81 21.28 5.20
N ILE A 69 9.27 20.65 6.30
CA ILE A 69 10.35 21.22 7.14
C ILE A 69 11.72 21.01 6.50
N ASP A 70 11.95 19.82 5.96
CA ASP A 70 13.27 19.41 5.46
C ASP A 70 13.58 19.99 4.07
N GLY A 71 14.79 20.50 3.92
CA GLY A 71 15.36 20.90 2.64
C GLY A 71 16.04 19.75 1.91
N PRO A 72 16.64 20.02 0.73
CA PRO A 72 17.37 19.02 -0.05
C PRO A 72 18.52 18.34 0.71
N ASN A 73 19.17 19.07 1.63
CA ASN A 73 20.35 18.59 2.36
C ASN A 73 20.02 17.78 3.62
N ASP A 74 18.76 17.80 4.07
CA ASP A 74 18.33 17.10 5.29
C ASP A 74 17.87 15.66 5.00
N VAL A 75 17.72 15.29 3.72
CA VAL A 75 17.20 13.98 3.34
C VAL A 75 18.19 12.87 3.65
N VAL A 76 17.69 11.83 4.30
CA VAL A 76 18.47 10.66 4.68
C VAL A 76 18.13 9.49 3.76
N ILE A 77 19.13 8.73 3.32
CA ILE A 77 18.93 7.48 2.58
C ILE A 77 18.46 6.41 3.56
N ALA A 78 17.29 5.82 3.29
CA ALA A 78 16.77 4.68 4.05
C ALA A 78 17.02 3.36 3.31
N GLN A 79 17.44 2.34 4.05
CA GLN A 79 17.47 0.95 3.57
C GLN A 79 16.22 0.26 4.09
N ASN A 80 15.31 -0.07 3.17
CA ASN A 80 14.01 -0.66 3.52
C ASN A 80 14.00 -2.14 3.16
N THR A 81 13.54 -2.98 4.09
CA THR A 81 13.44 -4.43 3.91
C THR A 81 11.99 -4.87 4.04
N ILE A 82 11.53 -5.65 3.07
CA ILE A 82 10.21 -6.31 3.15
C ILE A 82 10.44 -7.75 3.59
N TYR A 83 9.98 -8.08 4.78
CA TYR A 83 9.98 -9.45 5.28
C TYR A 83 8.76 -10.19 4.72
N HIS A 84 8.99 -11.38 4.19
CA HIS A 84 7.98 -12.24 3.57
C HIS A 84 8.37 -13.71 3.74
N ASP A 85 8.37 -14.14 4.99
CA ASP A 85 8.67 -15.51 5.41
C ASP A 85 7.50 -16.06 6.26
N SER A 86 7.64 -17.27 6.81
CA SER A 86 6.58 -17.90 7.61
C SER A 86 6.25 -17.17 8.90
N ASP A 87 7.24 -16.49 9.50
CA ASP A 87 7.07 -15.75 10.74
C ASP A 87 6.58 -14.31 10.47
N HIS A 88 6.82 -13.80 9.26
CA HIS A 88 6.42 -12.48 8.76
C HIS A 88 5.65 -12.59 7.43
N PRO A 89 4.41 -13.10 7.43
CA PRO A 89 3.68 -13.43 6.21
C PRO A 89 3.04 -12.19 5.56
N SER A 90 3.87 -11.29 5.01
CA SER A 90 3.37 -10.13 4.23
C SER A 90 2.49 -10.62 3.08
N ALA A 91 1.31 -10.02 2.88
CA ALA A 91 0.36 -10.53 1.88
C ALA A 91 -0.43 -9.40 1.24
N ILE A 92 -1.08 -9.72 0.12
CA ILE A 92 -2.07 -8.86 -0.52
C ILE A 92 -3.41 -9.57 -0.48
N PHE A 93 -4.42 -8.84 -0.04
CA PHE A 93 -5.78 -9.33 0.05
C PHE A 93 -6.59 -8.81 -1.14
N PHE A 94 -7.07 -9.72 -1.98
CA PHE A 94 -7.98 -9.40 -3.08
C PHE A 94 -9.37 -9.94 -2.77
N PRO A 95 -10.43 -9.11 -2.85
CA PRO A 95 -11.79 -9.63 -2.89
C PRO A 95 -12.00 -10.32 -4.25
N VAL A 96 -12.04 -11.65 -4.24
CA VAL A 96 -12.29 -12.45 -5.46
C VAL A 96 -13.79 -12.69 -5.58
N LEU A 97 -14.36 -12.31 -6.72
CA LEU A 97 -15.74 -12.65 -7.07
C LEU A 97 -15.77 -14.00 -7.81
N PRO A 98 -16.73 -14.89 -7.50
CA PRO A 98 -16.87 -16.15 -8.21
C PRO A 98 -17.18 -15.93 -9.70
N GLY A 99 -16.50 -16.69 -10.55
CA GLY A 99 -16.72 -16.69 -12.00
C GLY A 99 -17.86 -17.63 -12.39
N GLU A 100 -18.79 -17.11 -13.19
CA GLU A 100 -20.01 -17.74 -13.72
C GLU A 100 -21.17 -17.90 -12.72
N GLY A 101 -22.24 -17.10 -12.93
CA GLY A 101 -23.51 -17.20 -12.21
C GLY A 101 -24.27 -15.89 -11.99
N MET A 102 -23.60 -14.73 -11.98
CA MET A 102 -24.20 -13.46 -11.52
C MET A 102 -24.71 -12.52 -12.64
N PHE A 103 -24.67 -12.95 -13.91
CA PHE A 103 -25.29 -12.21 -15.02
C PHE A 103 -26.39 -13.01 -15.73
N GLY A 104 -27.04 -13.92 -14.99
CA GLY A 104 -28.33 -14.49 -15.38
C GLY A 104 -29.45 -13.74 -14.65
N ASN A 105 -30.16 -12.85 -15.33
CA ASN A 105 -31.46 -12.27 -14.94
C ASN A 105 -31.65 -11.60 -13.56
N ASP A 106 -30.61 -11.28 -12.79
CA ASP A 106 -30.81 -10.66 -11.47
C ASP A 106 -30.74 -9.11 -11.48
N LYS A 107 -31.72 -8.54 -10.77
CA LYS A 107 -32.06 -7.11 -10.65
C LYS A 107 -30.86 -6.22 -10.25
N PRO A 108 -30.89 -4.92 -10.60
CA PRO A 108 -29.79 -4.01 -10.33
C PRO A 108 -29.42 -3.95 -8.85
N ILE A 109 -28.12 -4.01 -8.57
CA ILE A 109 -27.53 -3.81 -7.25
C ILE A 109 -27.98 -2.43 -6.73
N PRO A 110 -28.66 -2.33 -5.58
CA PRO A 110 -29.14 -1.06 -5.08
C PRO A 110 -27.94 -0.16 -4.75
N ARG A 111 -27.93 1.03 -5.35
CA ARG A 111 -26.98 2.08 -4.98
C ARG A 111 -27.36 2.59 -3.58
N LYS A 112 -26.40 2.56 -2.66
CA LYS A 112 -26.48 3.39 -1.45
C LYS A 112 -26.31 4.86 -1.83
#